data_AF-A0A441VEE3-F1
#
_entry.id   AF-A0A441VEE3-F1
#
_cell.length_a   1.000
_cell.length_b   1.000
_cell.length_c   1.000
_cell.angle_alpha   90.00
_cell.angle_beta   90.00
_cell.angle_gamma   90.00
#
_symmetry.space_group_name_H-M   'P 1'
#
loop_
_entity.id
_entity.type
_entity.pdbx_description
1 polymer ?
#
loop_
_entity_poly.entity_id
_entity_poly.type
_entity_poly.pdbx_seq_one_letter_code
_entity_poly.pdbx_strand_id
1 'polypeptide(L)' 'TLTDSIILLRYIQERHLMNRGIMVLKMRGSEHDKQIRRFTIDGTGMHLGEPFDGAPDVFRDPAAGSSAA' A
#
# COMPACT_ATOMS: atom_id res chain seq x y z
N THR A 1 2.29 5.31 21.25
CA THR A 1 1.01 4.98 20.56
C THR A 1 0.30 3.89 21.34
N LEU A 2 -1.01 4.01 21.52
CA LEU A 2 -1.85 2.96 22.13
C LEU A 2 -2.07 1.78 21.17
N THR A 3 -2.03 2.04 19.86
CA THR A 3 -2.26 1.03 18.82
C THR A 3 -1.05 0.12 18.63
N ASP A 4 -1.30 -1.19 18.62
CA ASP A 4 -0.28 -2.23 18.43
C ASP A 4 -0.08 -2.61 16.96
N SER A 5 -1.12 -2.49 16.13
CA SER A 5 -1.07 -2.74 14.70
C SER A 5 -1.68 -1.60 13.90
N ILE A 6 -1.00 -1.17 12.84
CA ILE A 6 -1.48 -0.14 11.91
C ILE A 6 -1.40 -0.72 10.50
N ILE A 7 -2.56 -0.84 9.87
CA ILE A 7 -2.71 -1.30 8.49
C ILE A 7 -3.17 -0.11 7.66
N LEU A 8 -2.48 0.14 6.56
CA LEU A 8 -2.80 1.20 5.63
C LEU A 8 -3.38 0.61 4.36
N LEU A 9 -4.54 1.12 3.94
CA LEU A 9 -5.18 0.84 2.67
C LEU A 9 -5.07 2.07 1.78
N ARG A 10 -4.60 1.92 0.55
CA ARG A 10 -4.49 3.03 -0.39
C ARG A 10 -4.77 2.61 -1.82
N TYR A 11 -5.29 3.54 -2.61
CA TYR A 11 -5.33 3.38 -4.06
C TYR A 11 -3.97 3.71 -4.66
N ILE A 12 -3.50 2.83 -5.53
CA ILE A 12 -2.24 2.95 -6.26
C ILE A 12 -2.59 2.96 -7.75
N GLN A 13 -2.18 4.02 -8.43
CA GLN A 13 -2.35 4.13 -9.87
C GLN A 13 -1.18 3.42 -10.55
N GLU A 14 -1.48 2.34 -11.28
CA GLU A 14 -0.51 1.66 -12.12
C GLU A 14 -0.93 1.79 -13.57
N ARG A 15 -0.11 2.52 -14.34
CA ARG A 15 -0.33 2.81 -15.77
C ARG A 15 -1.71 3.42 -16.01
N HIS A 16 -2.73 2.58 -16.19
CA HIS A 16 -4.12 2.95 -16.54
C HIS A 16 -5.17 2.29 -15.64
N LEU A 17 -4.75 1.62 -14.55
CA LEU A 17 -5.65 0.92 -13.63
C LEU A 17 -5.45 1.44 -12.20
N MET A 18 -6.55 1.56 -11.47
CA MET A 18 -6.55 1.89 -10.05
C MET A 18 -6.56 0.61 -9.24
N ASN A 19 -5.38 0.23 -8.75
CA ASN A 19 -5.21 -0.91 -7.89
C ASN A 19 -5.41 -0.50 -6.42
N ARG A 20 -5.82 -1.44 -5.58
CA ARG A 20 -5.91 -1.22 -4.14
C ARG A 20 -4.74 -1.94 -3.48
N GLY A 21 -3.98 -1.21 -2.68
CA GLY A 21 -2.82 -1.69 -1.95
C GLY A 21 -3.08 -1.73 -0.46
N ILE A 22 -2.56 -2.77 0.18
CA ILE A 22 -2.53 -2.95 1.63
C ILE A 22 -1.07 -3.05 2.08
N MET A 23 -0.75 -2.37 3.18
CA MET A 23 0.55 -2.53 3.85
C MET A 23 0.41 -2.47 5.36
N VAL A 24 1.30 -3.16 6.06
CA VAL A 24 1.41 -3.05 7.52
C VAL A 24 2.45 -1.98 7.82
N LEU A 25 2.01 -0.86 8.39
CA LEU A 25 2.91 0.24 8.77
C LEU A 25 3.60 -0.02 10.10
N LYS A 26 2.91 -0.74 10.99
CA LYS A 26 3.40 -1.06 12.32
C LYS A 26 2.75 -2.34 12.81
N MET A 27 3.54 -3.20 13.43
CA MET A 27 3.09 -4.34 14.22
C MET A 27 4.03 -4.47 15.42
N ARG A 28 3.48 -4.51 16.64
CA ARG A 28 4.25 -4.78 17.86
C ARG A 28 4.23 -6.27 18.15
N GLY A 29 5.38 -6.82 18.54
CA GLY A 29 5.50 -8.22 18.97
C GLY A 29 5.62 -9.24 17.83
N SER A 30 5.66 -8.79 16.57
CA SER A 30 5.95 -9.64 15.41
C SER A 30 6.61 -8.84 14.30
N GLU A 31 7.43 -9.50 13.51
CA GLU A 31 7.81 -8.99 12.20
C GLU A 31 6.57 -8.93 11.30
N HIS A 32 6.56 -7.96 10.39
CA HIS A 32 5.51 -7.81 9.40
C HIS A 32 6.14 -7.56 8.03
N ASP A 33 5.38 -7.92 6.99
CA ASP A 33 5.77 -7.66 5.63
C ASP A 33 5.84 -6.15 5.36
N LYS A 34 6.99 -5.69 4.87
CA LYS A 34 7.25 -4.29 4.53
C LYS A 34 6.83 -3.97 3.09
N GLN A 35 6.43 -4.98 2.33
CA GLN A 35 5.94 -4.81 0.98
C GLN A 35 4.49 -4.33 0.98
N ILE A 36 4.14 -3.54 -0.02
CA ILE A 36 2.75 -3.26 -0.34
C ILE A 36 2.25 -4.42 -1.18
N ARG A 37 1.08 -4.96 -0.83
CA ARG A 37 0.42 -6.05 -1.58
C ARG A 37 -0.85 -5.55 -2.22
N ARG A 38 -1.16 -6.07 -3.41
CA ARG A 38 -2.46 -5.84 -4.04
C ARG A 38 -3.54 -6.56 -3.24
N PHE A 39 -4.70 -5.94 -3.11
CA PHE A 39 -5.89 -6.64 -2.65
C PHE A 39 -7.06 -6.39 -3.58
N THR A 40 -7.90 -7.41 -3.73
CA THR A 40 -9.19 -7.32 -4.42
C THR A 40 -10.29 -7.65 -3.44
N ILE A 41 -11.49 -7.12 -3.66
CA ILE A 41 -12.67 -7.46 -2.87
C ILE A 41 -13.68 -8.06 -3.84
N ASP A 42 -14.06 -9.30 -3.62
CA ASP A 42 -15.10 -10.01 -4.37
C ASP A 42 -16.33 -10.30 -3.48
N GLY A 43 -17.26 -11.12 -3.97
CA GLY A 43 -18.46 -11.50 -3.21
C GLY A 43 -18.21 -12.40 -1.99
N THR A 44 -16.99 -12.93 -1.84
CA THR A 44 -16.57 -13.80 -0.72
C THR A 44 -15.68 -13.10 0.30
N GLY A 45 -15.13 -11.93 -0.05
CA GLY A 45 -14.38 -11.09 0.87
C GLY A 45 -13.15 -10.45 0.23
N MET A 46 -12.13 -10.21 1.05
CA MET A 46 -10.86 -9.60 0.62
C MET A 46 -9.84 -10.68 0.29
N HIS A 47 -9.26 -10.59 -0.91
CA HIS A 47 -8.19 -11.46 -1.37
C HIS A 47 -6.90 -10.66 -1.54
N LEU A 48 -5.84 -11.10 -0.84
CA LEU A 48 -4.49 -10.58 -1.06
C LEU A 48 -3.87 -11.26 -2.28
N GLY A 49 -3.36 -10.44 -3.19
CA GLY A 49 -2.58 -10.89 -4.33
C GLY A 49 -1.09 -10.64 -4.15
N GLU A 50 -0.40 -10.54 -5.29
CA GLU A 50 1.04 -10.34 -5.33
C GLU A 50 1.48 -8.95 -4.84
N PRO A 51 2.72 -8.85 -4.33
CA PRO A 51 3.38 -7.57 -4.09
C PRO A 51 3.41 -6.68 -5.35
N PHE A 52 3.55 -5.37 -5.15
CA PHE A 52 3.79 -4.43 -6.24
C PHE A 52 5.28 -4.42 -6.63
N ASP A 53 5.59 -4.67 -7.90
CA ASP A 53 6.94 -4.53 -8.45
C ASP A 53 7.29 -3.03 -8.60
N GLY A 54 8.01 -2.48 -7.62
CA GLY A 54 8.29 -1.04 -7.55
C GLY A 54 7.17 -0.26 -6.85
N ALA A 55 6.76 -0.74 -5.67
CA ALA A 55 5.81 -0.07 -4.80
C ALA A 55 6.08 1.45 -4.74
N PRO A 56 5.08 2.30 -5.09
CA PRO A 56 5.26 3.74 -5.04
C PRO A 56 5.55 4.18 -3.61
N ASP A 57 6.41 5.18 -3.45
CA ASP A 57 6.69 5.76 -2.15
C ASP A 57 5.39 6.33 -1.58
N VAL A 58 4.86 5.65 -0.58
CA VAL A 58 3.57 5.96 0.03
C VAL A 58 3.59 7.32 0.72
N PHE A 59 4.78 7.79 1.10
CA PHE A 59 4.99 9.05 1.79
C PHE A 59 5.41 10.18 0.85
N ARG A 60 5.72 9.87 -0.42
CA ARG A 60 6.02 10.88 -1.42
C ARG A 60 4.77 11.65 -1.77
N ASP A 61 4.84 12.96 -1.62
CA ASP A 61 3.83 13.89 -2.08
C ASP A 61 3.74 13.84 -3.62
N PRO A 62 2.55 13.63 -4.22
CA PRO A 62 2.37 13.70 -5.68
C PRO A 62 2.83 15.04 -6.28
N ALA A 63 2.95 16.12 -5.49
CA ALA A 63 3.40 17.43 -5.97
C ALA A 63 4.93 17.60 -6.10
N ALA A 64 5.75 16.68 -5.55
CA ALA A 64 7.21 16.86 -5.49
C ALA A 64 7.98 16.49 -6.79
N GLY A 65 7.29 16.43 -7.93
CA GLY A 65 7.82 15.91 -9.20
C GLY A 65 7.82 16.87 -10.40
N SER A 66 7.50 18.15 -10.22
CA SER A 66 7.48 19.12 -11.33
C SER A 66 8.22 20.42 -10.95
N SER A 67 9.55 20.35 -10.89
CA SER A 67 10.40 21.54 -11.01
C SER A 67 11.68 21.17 -11.75
N ALA A 68 11.54 20.99 -13.06
CA ALA A 68 12.65 21.09 -14.01
C ALA A 68 12.10 21.71 -15.30
N ALA A 69 12.01 23.03 -15.29
CA ALA A 69 12.01 23.91 -16.46
C ALA A 69 12.73 25.19 -16.06
#